data_AF-A0A8X6UU18-F1
#
_entry.id   AF-A0A8X6UU18-F1
#
_cell.length_a   1.000
_cell.length_b   1.000
_cell.length_c   1.000
_cell.angle_alpha   90.00
_cell.angle_beta   90.00
_cell.angle_gamma   90.00
#
_symmetry.space_group_name_H-M   'P 1'
#
loop_
_entity.id
_entity.type
_entity.pdbx_description
1 polymer ?
#
loop_
_entity_poly.entity_id
_entity_poly.type
_entity_poly.pdbx_seq_one_letter_code
_entity_poly.pdbx_strand_id
1 'polypeptide(L)'
;MKFLYVLLTLCLFAMTVNAADCPAKPCRQGKFCVRVLGSTSCVHPAKYKNACSSEPGRGNVYDLVPPCQSGLTCDTTKTIPVCQ
;
A
#
# COMPACT_ATOMS: atom_id res chain seq x y z
N MET A 1 35.51 -6.46 16.51
CA MET A 1 34.47 -5.41 16.52
C MET A 1 33.82 -5.14 15.15
N LYS A 2 34.09 -5.93 14.09
CA LYS A 2 33.48 -5.76 12.75
C LYS A 2 32.21 -6.60 12.52
N PHE A 3 32.02 -7.67 13.31
CA PHE A 3 30.90 -8.61 13.16
C PHE A 3 29.57 -8.12 13.77
N LEU A 4 29.61 -7.22 14.74
CA LEU A 4 28.39 -6.69 15.38
C LEU A 4 27.61 -5.73 14.46
N TYR A 5 28.32 -5.00 13.58
CA TYR A 5 27.70 -4.07 12.63
C TYR A 5 27.01 -4.79 11.45
N VAL A 6 27.51 -5.96 11.03
CA VAL A 6 26.94 -6.73 9.91
C VAL A 6 25.61 -7.37 10.31
N LEU A 7 25.45 -7.80 11.57
CA LEU A 7 24.15 -8.27 12.07
C LEU A 7 23.12 -7.13 12.17
N LEU A 8 23.55 -5.93 12.59
CA LEU A 8 22.67 -4.78 12.74
C LEU A 8 22.18 -4.22 11.39
N THR A 9 23.01 -4.29 10.34
CA THR A 9 22.61 -3.91 8.98
C THR A 9 21.79 -4.99 8.26
N LEU A 10 21.94 -6.28 8.62
CA LEU A 10 21.06 -7.34 8.11
C LEU A 10 19.61 -7.20 8.61
N CYS A 11 19.39 -6.58 9.78
CA CYS A 11 18.04 -6.28 10.27
C CYS A 11 17.36 -5.11 9.53
N LEU A 12 18.12 -4.24 8.87
CA LEU A 12 17.59 -3.08 8.13
C LEU A 12 17.19 -3.41 6.69
N PHE A 13 17.65 -4.54 6.15
CA PHE A 13 17.35 -4.98 4.77
C PHE A 13 16.38 -6.16 4.67
N ALA A 14 15.71 -6.53 5.77
CA ALA A 14 14.50 -7.33 5.67
C ALA A 14 13.31 -6.42 5.34
N MET A 15 13.37 -5.72 4.19
CA MET A 15 12.14 -5.44 3.45
C MET A 15 11.66 -6.78 2.92
N THR A 16 11.06 -7.57 3.81
CA THR A 16 10.18 -8.66 3.41
C THR A 16 9.15 -8.00 2.50
N VAL A 17 9.29 -8.17 1.19
CA VAL A 17 8.16 -8.18 0.28
C VAL A 17 7.33 -9.38 0.69
N ASN A 18 6.63 -9.22 1.82
CA ASN A 18 5.55 -10.08 2.18
C ASN A 18 4.56 -9.84 1.04
N ALA A 19 4.57 -10.77 0.08
CA ALA A 19 3.37 -11.13 -0.66
C ALA A 19 2.36 -11.55 0.41
N ALA A 20 1.77 -10.56 1.07
CA ALA A 20 0.72 -10.76 2.03
C ALA A 20 -0.53 -10.86 1.18
N ASP A 21 -0.98 -12.09 0.97
CA ASP A 21 -2.35 -12.38 0.58
C ASP A 21 -3.25 -11.65 1.57
N CYS A 22 -3.85 -10.55 1.14
CA CYS A 22 -4.71 -9.80 2.03
C CYS A 22 -5.96 -10.63 2.38
N PRO A 23 -6.90 -10.01 3.09
CA PRO A 23 -7.48 -10.41 4.38
C PRO A 23 -6.76 -11.34 5.37
N ALA A 24 -5.87 -12.27 4.98
CA ALA A 24 -5.27 -13.21 5.94
C ALA A 24 -4.19 -12.57 6.82
N LYS A 25 -3.48 -11.56 6.29
CA LYS A 25 -2.50 -10.76 7.04
C LYS A 25 -2.73 -9.28 6.74
N PRO A 26 -3.25 -8.48 7.69
CA PRO A 26 -3.46 -7.06 7.45
C PRO A 26 -2.13 -6.38 7.15
N CYS A 27 -2.15 -5.42 6.22
CA CYS A 27 -0.97 -4.65 5.90
C CYS A 27 -0.43 -3.91 7.13
N ARG A 28 0.89 -3.75 7.23
CA ARG A 28 1.51 -2.91 8.27
C ARG A 28 0.90 -1.50 8.23
N GLN A 29 0.89 -0.82 9.37
CA GLN A 29 0.29 0.51 9.52
C GLN A 29 0.72 1.46 8.39
N GLY A 30 -0.26 2.17 7.84
CA GLY A 30 -0.04 3.14 6.75
C GLY A 30 0.05 2.55 5.35
N LYS A 31 -0.19 1.24 5.16
CA LYS A 31 -0.33 0.60 3.84
C LYS A 31 -1.73 0.05 3.64
N PHE A 32 -2.13 0.00 2.37
CA PHE A 32 -3.42 -0.50 1.94
C PHE A 32 -3.25 -1.74 1.09
N CYS A 33 -4.19 -2.67 1.22
CA CYS A 33 -4.21 -3.82 0.35
C CYS A 33 -4.80 -3.45 -1.00
N VAL A 34 -4.04 -3.67 -2.07
CA VAL A 34 -4.51 -3.47 -3.45
C VAL A 34 -4.42 -4.78 -4.22
N ARG A 35 -5.48 -5.10 -4.97
CA ARG A 35 -5.51 -6.18 -5.94
C ARG A 35 -5.18 -5.64 -7.33
N VAL A 36 -4.16 -6.21 -7.96
CA VAL A 36 -3.77 -5.91 -9.34
C VAL A 36 -3.68 -7.24 -10.10
N LEU A 37 -4.48 -7.39 -11.16
CA LEU A 37 -4.44 -8.57 -12.06
C LEU A 37 -4.54 -9.92 -11.33
N GLY A 38 -5.36 -9.99 -10.28
CA GLY A 38 -5.58 -11.24 -9.51
C GLY A 38 -4.62 -11.44 -8.34
N SER A 39 -3.55 -10.65 -8.22
CA SER A 39 -2.62 -10.70 -7.10
C SER A 39 -2.89 -9.55 -6.13
N THR A 40 -2.80 -9.80 -4.82
CA THR A 40 -2.89 -8.75 -3.80
C THR A 40 -1.53 -8.33 -3.29
N SER A 41 -1.37 -7.05 -2.97
CA SER A 41 -0.12 -6.51 -2.42
C SER A 41 -0.40 -5.32 -1.51
N CYS A 42 0.41 -5.18 -0.46
CA CYS A 42 0.38 -4.02 0.42
C CYS A 42 1.15 -2.86 -0.19
N VAL A 43 0.44 -1.81 -0.59
CA VAL A 43 1.04 -0.62 -1.21
C VAL A 43 0.86 0.61 -0.33
N HIS A 44 1.66 1.64 -0.59
CA HIS A 44 1.48 2.94 0.05
C HIS A 44 0.23 3.65 -0.50
N PRO A 45 -0.39 4.55 0.27
CA PRO A 45 -1.47 5.38 -0.24
C PRO A 45 -1.03 6.24 -1.45
N ALA A 46 -2.01 6.63 -2.26
CA ALA A 46 -1.82 7.49 -3.40
C ALA A 46 -1.43 8.92 -2.96
N LYS A 47 -0.43 9.49 -3.66
CA LYS A 47 0.04 10.87 -3.45
C LYS A 47 -0.82 11.85 -4.24
N TYR A 48 -0.63 13.15 -3.99
CA TYR A 48 -1.27 14.22 -4.75
C TYR A 48 -1.16 14.00 -6.26
N LYS A 49 -2.28 14.15 -6.97
CA LYS A 49 -2.48 13.91 -8.41
C LYS A 49 -2.31 12.46 -8.89
N ASN A 50 -2.03 11.50 -8.03
CA ASN A 50 -2.04 10.09 -8.41
C ASN A 50 -3.48 9.54 -8.40
N ALA A 51 -3.70 8.51 -9.21
CA ALA A 51 -4.97 7.80 -9.26
C ALA A 51 -5.32 7.17 -7.90
N CYS A 52 -6.59 7.18 -7.54
CA CYS A 52 -7.08 6.71 -6.25
C CYS A 52 -8.43 6.00 -6.35
N SER A 53 -8.76 5.26 -5.29
CA SER A 53 -10.11 4.77 -5.03
C SER A 53 -10.56 5.22 -3.66
N SER A 54 -11.78 5.77 -3.55
CA SER A 54 -12.35 6.26 -2.30
C SER A 54 -12.80 5.12 -1.37
N GLU A 55 -13.16 3.98 -1.92
CA GLU A 55 -13.73 2.86 -1.17
C GLU A 55 -12.98 1.55 -1.47
N PRO A 56 -12.77 0.70 -0.45
CA PRO A 56 -12.28 -0.64 -0.65
C PRO A 56 -13.40 -1.56 -1.19
N GLY A 57 -13.02 -2.54 -1.98
CA GLY A 57 -13.89 -3.64 -2.38
C GLY A 57 -14.03 -4.71 -1.28
N ARG A 58 -14.42 -5.91 -1.70
CA ARG A 58 -14.69 -7.04 -0.80
C ARG A 58 -13.46 -7.41 0.04
N GLY A 59 -13.64 -7.50 1.36
CA GLY A 59 -12.58 -7.91 2.29
C GLY A 59 -11.57 -6.80 2.60
N ASN A 60 -11.97 -5.54 2.44
CA ASN A 60 -11.13 -4.36 2.68
C ASN A 60 -9.89 -4.32 1.75
N VAL A 61 -10.10 -4.72 0.49
CA VAL A 61 -9.09 -4.76 -0.58
C VAL A 61 -9.50 -3.79 -1.67
N TYR A 62 -8.62 -2.87 -2.02
CA TYR A 62 -8.83 -1.92 -3.11
C TYR A 62 -8.51 -2.57 -4.45
N ASP A 63 -9.29 -2.29 -5.49
CA ASP A 63 -9.01 -2.79 -6.83
C ASP A 63 -8.18 -1.77 -7.62
N LEU A 64 -7.07 -2.23 -8.20
CA LEU A 64 -6.12 -1.48 -9.04
C LEU A 64 -5.31 -0.36 -8.34
N VAL A 65 -5.94 0.46 -7.50
CA VAL A 65 -5.32 1.65 -6.89
C VAL A 65 -5.68 1.83 -5.41
N PRO A 66 -4.75 2.31 -4.56
CA PRO A 66 -5.01 2.56 -3.14
C PRO A 66 -5.83 3.85 -2.91
N PRO A 67 -6.29 4.10 -1.67
CA PRO A 67 -6.85 5.40 -1.30
C PRO A 67 -5.76 6.46 -1.19
N CYS A 68 -6.17 7.72 -1.06
CA CYS A 68 -5.27 8.85 -0.89
C CYS A 68 -4.56 8.82 0.46
N GLN A 69 -3.36 9.41 0.50
CA GLN A 69 -2.64 9.63 1.75
C GLN A 69 -3.42 10.58 2.65
N SER A 70 -3.21 10.46 3.96
CA SER A 70 -3.89 11.30 4.95
C SER A 70 -3.75 12.79 4.61
N GLY A 71 -4.87 13.51 4.65
CA GLY A 71 -4.94 14.93 4.32
C GLY A 71 -5.29 15.23 2.86
N LEU A 72 -5.40 14.23 2.00
CA LEU A 72 -5.92 14.37 0.62
C LEU A 72 -7.27 13.69 0.45
N THR A 73 -8.06 14.17 -0.49
CA THR A 73 -9.36 13.62 -0.88
C THR A 73 -9.28 13.04 -2.29
N CYS A 74 -9.95 11.92 -2.52
CA CYS A 74 -10.05 11.35 -3.87
C CYS A 74 -11.14 12.10 -4.65
N ASP A 75 -10.75 12.91 -5.64
CA ASP A 75 -11.68 13.61 -6.53
C ASP A 75 -12.23 12.64 -7.57
N THR A 76 -13.45 12.14 -7.33
CA THR A 76 -14.17 11.22 -8.22
C THR A 76 -14.94 11.92 -9.34
N THR A 77 -14.88 13.26 -9.43
CA THR A 77 -15.55 14.00 -10.51
C THR A 77 -14.78 13.93 -11.83
N LYS A 78 -13.51 13.51 -11.77
CA LYS A 78 -12.67 13.29 -12.95
C LYS A 78 -12.95 11.92 -13.56
N THR A 79 -12.78 11.83 -14.88
CA THR A 79 -12.82 10.55 -15.62
C THR A 79 -11.86 9.51 -15.03
N ILE A 80 -10.73 9.96 -14.48
CA ILE A 80 -9.81 9.14 -13.68
C ILE A 80 -9.73 9.79 -12.30
N PRO A 81 -10.24 9.17 -11.23
CA PRO A 81 -10.20 9.74 -9.90
C PRO A 81 -8.77 9.98 -9.43
N VAL A 82 -8.48 11.15 -8.85
CA VAL A 82 -7.13 11.54 -8.41
C VAL A 82 -7.14 12.20 -7.03
N CYS A 83 -6.04 12.07 -6.30
CA CYS A 83 -5.92 12.70 -4.98
C CYS A 83 -5.69 14.21 -5.09
N GLN A 84 -6.44 14.99 -4.29
CA GLN A 84 -6.36 16.44 -4.19
C GLN A 84 -6.30 16.93 -2.74
#